data_AF-A0A6I1P184-F1
#
_entry.id   AF-A0A6I1P184-F1
#
_cell.length_a   1.000
_cell.length_b   1.000
_cell.length_c   1.000
_cell.angle_alpha   90.00
_cell.angle_beta   90.00
_cell.angle_gamma   90.00
#
_symmetry.space_group_name_H-M   'P 1'
#
loop_
_entity.id
_entity.type
_entity.pdbx_description
1 polymer ?
#
loop_
_entity_poly.entity_id
_entity_poly.type
_entity_poly.pdbx_seq_one_letter_code
_entity_poly.pdbx_strand_id
1 'polypeptide(L)'
;RLRLHLNADLPTAFAMHLALTRQVDSIHWRVPEIRDGEAVPLPGVTIEPAGFSTEERLWPKADAAFSGYQLLLEYFTFREKFLFVDLCGLEVTPLPEKSTLFQLEIVLKEAYPSDQRFNADHVRLFCSPVINLFELDAEPIEIDHHETEYRVVPAGHQGEHVETYSVDAVATFDHDTAERYEYVPFATFRHRGGMLRHEA
;
A
#
# COMPACT_ATOMS: atom_id res chain seq x y z
N ARG A 1 -6.28 8.66 12.28
CA ARG A 1 -6.91 7.57 11.46
C ARG A 1 -6.42 6.21 11.96
N LEU A 2 -7.30 5.24 12.21
CA LEU A 2 -6.95 3.89 12.68
C LEU A 2 -7.36 2.84 11.64
N ARG A 3 -6.41 2.02 11.18
CA ARG A 3 -6.62 1.04 10.11
C ARG A 3 -6.92 -0.36 10.63
N LEU A 4 -8.01 -0.95 10.14
CA LEU A 4 -8.44 -2.32 10.44
C LEU A 4 -8.35 -3.20 9.19
N HIS A 5 -7.76 -4.38 9.32
CA HIS A 5 -7.81 -5.44 8.31
C HIS A 5 -8.90 -6.45 8.64
N LEU A 6 -9.74 -6.77 7.65
CA LEU A 6 -10.82 -7.74 7.75
C LEU A 6 -10.31 -9.14 7.38
N ASN A 7 -9.70 -9.82 8.36
CA ASN A 7 -9.02 -11.10 8.20
C ASN A 7 -9.97 -12.29 8.34
N ALA A 8 -10.88 -12.48 7.39
CA ALA A 8 -11.80 -13.62 7.34
C ALA A 8 -11.76 -14.31 5.98
N ASP A 9 -12.50 -15.41 5.83
CA ASP A 9 -12.80 -15.96 4.52
C ASP A 9 -13.58 -14.93 3.67
N LEU A 10 -13.43 -15.00 2.35
CA LEU A 10 -13.93 -13.93 1.46
C LEU A 10 -15.42 -13.59 1.65
N PRO A 11 -16.36 -14.55 1.77
CA PRO A 11 -17.76 -14.24 2.04
C PRO A 11 -17.96 -13.38 3.29
N THR A 12 -17.35 -13.79 4.41
CA THR A 12 -17.43 -13.07 5.69
C THR A 12 -16.77 -11.70 5.59
N ALA A 13 -15.56 -11.63 5.02
CA ALA A 13 -14.82 -10.39 4.89
C ALA A 13 -15.56 -9.37 4.01
N PHE A 14 -16.21 -9.80 2.93
CA PHE A 14 -17.05 -8.93 2.09
C PHE A 14 -18.29 -8.44 2.83
N ALA A 15 -18.96 -9.31 3.59
CA ALA A 15 -20.10 -8.92 4.41
C ALA A 15 -19.69 -7.90 5.49
N MET A 16 -18.56 -8.13 6.17
CA MET A 16 -17.98 -7.17 7.11
C MET A 16 -17.65 -5.84 6.42
N HIS A 17 -17.00 -5.87 5.26
CA HIS A 17 -16.61 -4.67 4.53
C HIS A 17 -17.83 -3.84 4.11
N LEU A 18 -18.87 -4.49 3.56
CA LEU A 18 -20.13 -3.82 3.20
C LEU A 18 -20.80 -3.18 4.43
N ALA A 19 -20.91 -3.96 5.51
CA ALA A 19 -21.53 -3.50 6.76
C ALA A 19 -20.84 -2.24 7.30
N LEU A 20 -19.51 -2.29 7.40
CA LEU A 20 -18.70 -1.23 7.99
C LEU A 20 -18.56 0.01 7.10
N THR A 21 -18.68 -0.10 5.77
CA THR A 21 -18.48 1.05 4.86
C THR A 21 -19.76 1.66 4.32
N ARG A 22 -20.88 0.92 4.32
CA ARG A 22 -22.14 1.38 3.70
C ARG A 22 -23.36 1.28 4.59
N GLN A 23 -23.34 0.44 5.61
CA GLN A 23 -24.50 0.18 6.46
C GLN A 23 -24.34 0.71 7.88
N VAL A 24 -23.29 1.45 8.21
CA VAL A 24 -23.17 2.10 9.53
C VAL A 24 -24.24 3.18 9.69
N ASP A 25 -24.97 3.10 10.79
CA ASP A 25 -25.95 4.10 11.26
C ASP A 25 -25.28 5.10 12.21
N SER A 26 -24.66 4.56 13.27
CA SER A 26 -24.06 5.36 14.34
C SER A 26 -22.91 4.59 15.00
N ILE A 27 -21.96 5.34 15.56
CA ILE A 27 -20.81 4.79 16.28
C ILE A 27 -20.84 5.36 17.69
N HIS A 28 -20.73 4.49 18.69
CA HIS A 28 -20.71 4.86 20.09
C HIS A 28 -19.42 4.39 20.75
N TRP A 29 -19.00 5.12 21.77
CA TRP A 29 -17.87 4.80 22.63
C TRP A 29 -18.39 4.33 23.98
N ARG A 30 -17.81 3.24 24.52
CA ARG A 30 -17.91 2.91 25.95
C ARG A 30 -16.54 2.92 26.60
N VAL A 31 -16.41 3.69 27.67
CA VAL A 31 -15.20 3.76 28.51
C VAL A 31 -15.66 3.48 29.93
N PRO A 32 -15.17 2.44 30.61
CA PRO A 32 -15.61 2.10 31.97
C PRO A 32 -15.54 3.29 32.94
N GLU A 33 -14.53 4.16 32.78
CA GLU A 33 -14.32 5.33 33.64
C GLU A 33 -15.24 6.51 33.33
N ILE A 34 -15.94 6.52 32.19
CA ILE A 34 -16.84 7.61 31.77
C ILE A 34 -18.28 7.14 31.91
N ARG A 35 -19.09 7.89 32.69
CA ARG A 35 -20.53 7.62 32.86
C ARG A 35 -20.82 6.14 33.19
N ASP A 36 -20.00 5.54 34.04
CA ASP A 36 -20.14 4.12 34.44
C ASP A 36 -20.19 3.15 33.24
N GLY A 37 -19.46 3.48 32.16
CA GLY A 37 -19.42 2.67 30.94
C GLY A 37 -20.63 2.82 30.04
N GLU A 38 -21.47 3.85 30.18
CA GLU A 38 -22.55 4.14 29.24
C GLU A 38 -22.03 4.43 27.82
N ALA A 39 -22.83 4.06 26.82
CA ALA A 39 -22.54 4.35 25.42
C ALA A 39 -22.74 5.84 25.12
N VAL A 40 -21.69 6.48 24.63
CA VAL A 40 -21.70 7.89 24.22
C VAL A 40 -21.52 7.99 22.71
N PRO A 41 -22.38 8.70 21.97
CA PRO A 41 -22.27 8.81 20.52
C PRO A 41 -20.99 9.56 20.10
N LEU A 42 -20.38 9.12 19.01
CA LEU A 42 -19.21 9.72 18.38
C LEU A 42 -19.56 10.29 16.99
N PRO A 43 -20.22 11.46 16.91
CA PRO A 43 -20.73 12.00 15.64
C PRO A 43 -19.64 12.40 14.64
N GLY A 44 -18.40 12.60 15.09
CA GLY A 44 -17.25 12.92 14.24
C GLY A 44 -16.47 11.69 13.73
N VAL A 45 -16.85 10.49 14.17
CA VAL A 45 -16.15 9.25 13.78
C VAL A 45 -16.88 8.60 12.61
N THR A 46 -16.11 8.26 11.58
CA THR A 46 -16.60 7.60 10.37
C THR A 46 -15.74 6.39 10.04
N ILE A 47 -16.29 5.49 9.22
CA ILE A 47 -15.55 4.35 8.66
C ILE A 47 -15.50 4.49 7.15
N GLU A 48 -14.30 4.43 6.60
CA GLU A 48 -14.05 4.61 5.17
C GLU A 48 -13.29 3.40 4.60
N PRO A 49 -13.55 2.99 3.34
CA PRO A 49 -12.74 1.96 2.69
C PRO A 49 -11.29 2.42 2.49
N ALA A 50 -10.35 1.50 2.56
CA ALA A 50 -8.92 1.76 2.40
C ALA A 50 -8.32 0.99 1.20
N GLY A 51 -7.12 1.37 0.76
CA GLY A 51 -6.43 0.70 -0.35
C GLY A 51 -6.75 1.24 -1.75
N PHE A 52 -7.54 2.32 -1.86
CA PHE A 52 -7.96 2.91 -3.13
C PHE A 52 -7.19 4.18 -3.51
N SER A 53 -6.40 4.76 -2.60
CA SER A 53 -5.66 5.99 -2.88
C SER A 53 -4.38 5.74 -3.67
N THR A 54 -3.80 6.81 -4.24
CA THR A 54 -2.55 6.74 -5.02
C THR A 54 -1.34 6.36 -4.18
N GLU A 55 -1.34 6.73 -2.90
CA GLU A 55 -0.27 6.46 -1.93
C GLU A 55 -0.31 5.03 -1.40
N GLU A 56 -1.40 4.29 -1.67
CA GLU A 56 -1.61 2.93 -1.20
C GLU A 56 -1.45 1.90 -2.33
N ARG A 57 -0.85 2.30 -3.45
CA ARG A 57 -0.56 1.39 -4.57
C ARG A 57 0.39 0.28 -4.13
N LEU A 58 0.11 -0.95 -4.56
CA LEU A 58 1.01 -2.07 -4.29
C LEU A 58 2.25 -2.01 -5.15
N TRP A 59 2.08 -1.72 -6.44
CA TRP A 59 3.17 -1.75 -7.39
C TRP A 59 3.67 -0.33 -7.70
N PRO A 60 5.00 -0.13 -7.74
CA PRO A 60 5.60 1.09 -8.26
C PRO A 60 5.06 1.34 -9.67
N LYS A 61 4.57 2.55 -9.91
CA LYS A 61 3.93 2.91 -11.17
C LYS A 61 4.93 3.68 -12.03
N ALA A 62 5.07 3.30 -13.30
CA ALA A 62 5.67 4.19 -14.29
C ALA A 62 4.81 5.46 -14.42
N ASP A 63 5.40 6.64 -14.29
CA ASP A 63 4.71 7.94 -14.23
C ASP A 63 3.66 8.17 -15.34
N ALA A 64 3.79 7.48 -16.48
CA ALA A 64 2.93 7.61 -17.65
C ALA A 64 1.67 6.72 -17.70
N ALA A 65 1.45 5.76 -16.78
CA ALA A 65 0.29 4.85 -16.88
C ALA A 65 -1.03 5.50 -16.39
N PHE A 66 -2.20 5.07 -16.88
CA PHE A 66 -3.49 5.49 -16.32
C PHE A 66 -3.80 4.72 -15.02
N SER A 67 -4.19 5.41 -13.94
CA SER A 67 -4.40 4.79 -12.62
C SER A 67 -5.57 3.82 -12.56
N GLY A 68 -6.58 3.96 -13.41
CA GLY A 68 -7.77 3.10 -13.40
C GLY A 68 -7.47 1.64 -13.75
N TYR A 69 -6.45 1.37 -14.59
CA TYR A 69 -6.03 0.00 -14.88
C TYR A 69 -5.34 -0.66 -13.69
N GLN A 70 -4.67 0.11 -12.84
CA GLN A 70 -3.97 -0.43 -11.68
C GLN A 70 -4.94 -0.97 -10.63
N LEU A 71 -6.03 -0.25 -10.34
CA LEU A 71 -7.06 -0.75 -9.42
C LEU A 71 -7.70 -2.05 -9.94
N LEU A 72 -7.94 -2.13 -11.25
CA LEU A 72 -8.47 -3.33 -11.87
C LEU A 72 -7.49 -4.51 -11.73
N LEU A 73 -6.21 -4.29 -12.02
CA LEU A 73 -5.17 -5.30 -11.88
C LEU A 73 -5.06 -5.76 -10.42
N GLU A 74 -4.93 -4.84 -9.47
CA GLU A 74 -4.85 -5.15 -8.04
C GLU A 74 -6.08 -5.92 -7.55
N TYR A 75 -7.29 -5.59 -8.04
CA TYR A 75 -8.51 -6.29 -7.65
C TYR A 75 -8.55 -7.75 -8.12
N PHE A 76 -7.98 -8.03 -9.29
CA PHE A 76 -7.93 -9.39 -9.85
C PHE A 76 -6.71 -10.19 -9.38
N THR A 77 -5.61 -9.54 -8.98
CA THR A 77 -4.39 -10.23 -8.53
C THR A 77 -4.30 -10.40 -7.02
N PHE A 78 -4.73 -9.40 -6.24
CA PHE A 78 -4.61 -9.41 -4.78
C PHE A 78 -5.71 -8.58 -4.12
N ARG A 79 -6.92 -9.15 -4.10
CA ARG A 79 -8.14 -8.47 -3.64
C ARG A 79 -8.10 -8.11 -2.17
N GLU A 80 -7.37 -8.87 -1.36
CA GLU A 80 -7.20 -8.71 0.08
C GLU A 80 -6.69 -7.30 0.45
N LYS A 81 -5.98 -6.63 -0.47
CA LYS A 81 -5.61 -5.21 -0.34
C LYS A 81 -6.81 -4.29 -0.06
N PHE A 82 -7.99 -4.61 -0.59
CA PHE A 82 -9.20 -3.81 -0.44
C PHE A 82 -10.05 -4.24 0.76
N LEU A 83 -9.60 -5.22 1.55
CA LEU A 83 -10.27 -5.68 2.78
C LEU A 83 -9.79 -4.90 4.01
N PHE A 84 -9.47 -3.62 3.81
CA PHE A 84 -9.11 -2.71 4.87
C PHE A 84 -10.17 -1.61 4.99
N VAL A 85 -10.46 -1.22 6.22
CA VAL A 85 -11.30 -0.07 6.54
C VAL A 85 -10.57 0.83 7.54
N ASP A 86 -10.79 2.13 7.43
CA ASP A 86 -10.19 3.11 8.32
C ASP A 86 -11.26 3.77 9.18
N LEU A 87 -11.04 3.73 10.50
CA LEU A 87 -11.73 4.53 11.49
C LEU A 87 -11.11 5.95 11.50
N CYS A 88 -11.88 6.91 11.01
CA CYS A 88 -11.51 8.31 10.93
C CYS A 88 -12.12 9.11 12.09
N GLY A 89 -11.50 10.23 12.49
CA GLY A 89 -12.08 11.14 13.50
C GLY A 89 -11.93 10.73 14.97
N LEU A 90 -11.11 9.72 15.30
CA LEU A 90 -10.89 9.30 16.70
C LEU A 90 -10.13 10.34 17.55
N GLU A 91 -9.40 11.26 16.92
CA GLU A 91 -8.55 12.26 17.59
C GLU A 91 -9.35 13.31 18.39
N VAL A 92 -10.67 13.37 18.20
CA VAL A 92 -11.52 14.45 18.74
C VAL A 92 -11.96 14.18 20.19
N THR A 93 -11.75 12.97 20.72
CA THR A 93 -12.29 12.58 22.05
C THR A 93 -11.16 12.18 23.00
N PRO A 94 -10.80 13.01 24.00
CA PRO A 94 -9.77 12.66 24.96
C PRO A 94 -10.25 11.52 25.87
N LEU A 95 -9.41 10.48 25.99
CA LEU A 95 -9.60 9.43 26.98
C LEU A 95 -9.10 9.91 28.36
N PRO A 96 -9.73 9.46 29.47
CA PRO A 96 -9.19 9.65 30.80
C PRO A 96 -7.77 9.08 30.89
N GLU A 97 -6.85 9.75 31.60
CA GLU A 97 -5.43 9.40 31.65
C GLU A 97 -5.14 7.95 32.11
N LYS A 98 -6.07 7.35 32.86
CA LYS A 98 -5.94 6.00 33.41
C LYS A 98 -6.70 4.93 32.63
N SER A 99 -7.42 5.31 31.57
CA SER A 99 -8.20 4.34 30.78
C SER A 99 -7.27 3.45 29.98
N THR A 100 -7.32 2.15 30.24
CA THR A 100 -6.53 1.14 29.52
C THR A 100 -7.37 0.37 28.49
N LEU A 101 -8.69 0.55 28.52
CA LEU A 101 -9.62 -0.18 27.68
C LEU A 101 -10.75 0.75 27.26
N PHE A 102 -11.20 0.55 26.03
CA PHE A 102 -12.48 1.05 25.58
C PHE A 102 -13.12 0.12 24.55
N GLN A 103 -14.40 0.36 24.28
CA GLN A 103 -15.15 -0.34 23.26
C GLN A 103 -15.77 0.66 22.28
N LEU A 104 -15.79 0.28 21.01
CA LEU A 104 -16.57 0.95 19.98
C LEU A 104 -17.76 0.06 19.64
N GLU A 105 -18.96 0.61 19.77
CA GLU A 105 -20.20 -0.03 19.33
C GLU A 105 -20.62 0.58 17.99
N ILE A 106 -20.55 -0.24 16.94
CA ILE A 106 -20.91 0.17 15.57
C ILE A 106 -22.32 -0.36 15.31
N VAL A 107 -23.29 0.55 15.24
CA VAL A 107 -24.69 0.24 14.97
C VAL A 107 -24.90 0.23 13.47
N LEU A 108 -25.54 -0.81 12.95
CA LEU A 108 -25.85 -0.96 11.53
C LEU A 108 -27.32 -0.60 11.24
N LYS A 109 -27.58 -0.04 10.07
CA LYS A 109 -28.90 0.24 9.52
C LYS A 109 -29.67 -1.02 9.15
N GLU A 110 -28.92 -2.07 8.79
CA GLU A 110 -29.44 -3.35 8.31
C GLU A 110 -28.96 -4.48 9.23
N ALA A 111 -29.74 -5.55 9.31
CA ALA A 111 -29.35 -6.73 10.06
C ALA A 111 -28.13 -7.38 9.39
N TYR A 112 -27.09 -7.66 10.18
CA TYR A 112 -25.92 -8.37 9.70
C TYR A 112 -26.28 -9.82 9.33
N PRO A 113 -25.78 -10.37 8.20
CA PRO A 113 -26.11 -11.74 7.78
C PRO A 113 -25.74 -12.79 8.85
N SER A 114 -26.71 -13.62 9.24
CA SER A 114 -26.56 -14.56 10.36
C SER A 114 -25.66 -15.77 10.05
N ASP A 115 -25.44 -16.03 8.76
CA ASP A 115 -24.58 -17.06 8.19
C ASP A 115 -23.11 -16.62 8.03
N GLN A 116 -22.82 -15.31 8.11
CA GLN A 116 -21.47 -14.74 7.92
C GLN A 116 -20.81 -14.36 9.25
N ARG A 117 -20.83 -15.24 10.25
CA ARG A 117 -20.37 -14.90 11.61
C ARG A 117 -18.87 -14.59 11.64
N PHE A 118 -18.48 -13.53 12.36
CA PHE A 118 -17.09 -13.19 12.62
C PHE A 118 -16.74 -13.19 14.11
N ASN A 119 -15.45 -13.22 14.42
CA ASN A 119 -14.92 -13.19 15.79
C ASN A 119 -13.76 -12.17 15.89
N ALA A 120 -13.11 -12.10 17.05
CA ALA A 120 -12.03 -11.15 17.32
C ALA A 120 -10.82 -11.32 16.38
N ASP A 121 -10.51 -12.54 15.94
CA ASP A 121 -9.36 -12.83 15.07
C ASP A 121 -9.54 -12.30 13.63
N HIS A 122 -10.79 -11.97 13.27
CA HIS A 122 -11.16 -11.42 11.96
C HIS A 122 -10.99 -9.91 11.86
N VAL A 123 -10.68 -9.21 12.95
CA VAL A 123 -10.35 -7.78 12.93
C VAL A 123 -8.93 -7.61 13.43
N ARG A 124 -8.02 -7.24 12.54
CA ARG A 124 -6.60 -7.09 12.88
C ARG A 124 -6.11 -5.67 12.72
N LEU A 125 -5.30 -5.25 13.68
CA LEU A 125 -4.51 -4.01 13.64
C LEU A 125 -3.09 -4.34 13.17
N PHE A 126 -2.36 -3.30 12.75
CA PHE A 126 -0.93 -3.40 12.39
C PHE A 126 -0.65 -4.41 11.26
N CYS A 127 -1.58 -4.54 10.31
CA CYS A 127 -1.39 -5.31 9.08
C CYS A 127 -1.11 -4.37 7.92
N SER A 128 -0.19 -4.75 7.04
CA SER A 128 0.05 -4.10 5.76
C SER A 128 0.31 -5.16 4.70
N PRO A 129 -0.21 -4.99 3.47
CA PRO A 129 0.22 -5.83 2.37
C PRO A 129 1.71 -5.59 2.09
N VAL A 130 2.40 -6.64 1.67
CA VAL A 130 3.82 -6.60 1.30
C VAL A 130 4.01 -7.29 -0.05
N ILE A 131 4.93 -6.78 -0.86
CA ILE A 131 5.39 -7.41 -2.09
C ILE A 131 6.87 -7.77 -1.95
N ASN A 132 7.30 -8.84 -2.62
CA ASN A 132 8.66 -9.32 -2.53
C ASN A 132 9.58 -8.60 -3.54
N LEU A 133 9.88 -7.33 -3.27
CA LEU A 133 10.89 -6.56 -3.99
C LEU A 133 12.00 -6.16 -3.02
N PHE A 134 13.24 -6.23 -3.48
CA PHE A 134 14.42 -5.86 -2.71
C PHE A 134 15.51 -5.34 -3.65
N GLU A 135 16.36 -4.45 -3.13
CA GLU A 135 17.43 -3.82 -3.89
C GLU A 135 18.60 -4.79 -4.06
N LEU A 136 19.16 -4.81 -5.27
CA LEU A 136 20.38 -5.53 -5.61
C LEU A 136 21.22 -4.71 -6.57
N ASP A 137 22.54 -4.74 -6.38
CA ASP A 137 23.49 -4.25 -7.38
C ASP A 137 23.43 -5.16 -8.62
N ALA A 138 23.75 -4.61 -9.79
CA ALA A 138 23.98 -5.40 -10.99
C ALA A 138 25.47 -5.74 -11.14
N GLU A 139 25.78 -6.82 -11.87
CA GLU A 139 27.14 -7.07 -12.32
C GLU A 139 27.64 -5.90 -13.18
N PRO A 140 28.88 -5.41 -12.99
CA PRO A 140 29.44 -4.36 -13.82
C PRO A 140 29.44 -4.75 -15.29
N ILE A 141 28.97 -3.85 -16.15
CA ILE A 141 28.93 -4.05 -17.59
C ILE A 141 30.10 -3.30 -18.20
N GLU A 142 31.00 -4.03 -18.88
CA GLU A 142 32.03 -3.44 -19.72
C GLU A 142 31.44 -3.10 -21.09
N ILE A 143 31.58 -1.85 -21.53
CA ILE A 143 31.03 -1.36 -22.78
C ILE A 143 32.14 -1.40 -23.84
N ASP A 144 32.00 -2.29 -24.84
CA ASP A 144 32.96 -2.45 -25.93
C ASP A 144 32.46 -1.85 -27.27
N HIS A 145 31.21 -1.36 -27.29
CA HIS A 145 30.52 -0.80 -28.44
C HIS A 145 30.32 -1.76 -29.63
N HIS A 146 30.51 -3.07 -29.44
CA HIS A 146 30.20 -4.06 -30.48
C HIS A 146 28.72 -4.40 -30.52
N GLU A 147 28.04 -4.36 -29.37
CA GLU A 147 26.61 -4.60 -29.23
C GLU A 147 25.84 -3.31 -28.95
N THR A 148 24.58 -3.28 -29.40
CA THR A 148 23.68 -2.13 -29.16
C THR A 148 22.98 -2.19 -27.81
N GLU A 149 22.89 -3.38 -27.21
CA GLU A 149 22.20 -3.63 -25.95
C GLU A 149 23.04 -4.58 -25.08
N TYR A 150 23.08 -4.32 -23.78
CA TYR A 150 23.83 -5.13 -22.81
C TYR A 150 22.87 -5.71 -21.79
N ARG A 151 23.05 -6.98 -21.43
CA ARG A 151 22.18 -7.66 -20.48
C ARG A 151 22.55 -7.26 -19.05
N VAL A 152 21.57 -6.73 -18.31
CA VAL A 152 21.70 -6.47 -16.88
C VAL A 152 21.43 -7.75 -16.09
N VAL A 153 22.39 -8.16 -15.28
CA VAL A 153 22.31 -9.34 -14.41
C VAL A 153 22.51 -8.90 -12.97
N PRO A 154 21.65 -9.31 -12.01
CA PRO A 154 21.87 -9.00 -10.59
C PRO A 154 23.20 -9.60 -10.10
N ALA A 155 23.94 -8.84 -9.30
CA ALA A 155 25.20 -9.25 -8.73
C ALA A 155 25.01 -10.37 -7.70
N GLY A 156 25.84 -11.41 -7.83
CA GLY A 156 25.86 -12.55 -6.92
C GLY A 156 25.14 -13.78 -7.49
N HIS A 157 25.64 -14.96 -7.11
CA HIS A 157 25.11 -16.26 -7.54
C HIS A 157 23.79 -16.63 -6.82
N GLN A 158 22.83 -15.71 -6.72
CA GLN A 158 21.56 -15.89 -5.99
C GLN A 158 20.61 -16.94 -6.64
N GLY A 159 21.08 -17.71 -7.61
CA GLY A 159 20.40 -18.88 -8.16
C GLY A 159 19.23 -18.54 -9.09
N GLU A 160 18.43 -19.55 -9.41
CA GLU A 160 17.26 -19.48 -10.33
C GLU A 160 16.05 -18.74 -9.74
N HIS A 161 16.19 -18.07 -8.60
CA HIS A 161 15.07 -17.51 -7.83
C HIS A 161 15.03 -15.97 -7.78
N VAL A 162 15.96 -15.30 -8.46
CA VAL A 162 16.03 -13.84 -8.54
C VAL A 162 15.91 -13.42 -10.00
N GLU A 163 15.02 -12.46 -10.26
CA GLU A 163 14.83 -11.86 -11.57
C GLU A 163 14.84 -10.33 -11.45
N THR A 164 15.45 -9.67 -12.43
CA THR A 164 15.49 -8.21 -12.50
C THR A 164 14.08 -7.66 -12.71
N TYR A 165 13.58 -6.89 -11.75
CA TYR A 165 12.28 -6.21 -11.85
C TYR A 165 12.40 -4.85 -12.56
N SER A 166 13.30 -4.00 -12.10
CA SER A 166 13.59 -2.68 -12.65
C SER A 166 15.08 -2.35 -12.50
N VAL A 167 15.55 -1.38 -13.28
CA VAL A 167 16.85 -0.73 -13.09
C VAL A 167 16.57 0.68 -12.58
N ASP A 168 16.93 0.93 -11.33
CA ASP A 168 16.56 2.17 -10.65
C ASP A 168 17.60 3.30 -10.89
N ALA A 169 18.87 2.93 -11.04
CA ALA A 169 19.95 3.86 -11.35
C ALA A 169 21.04 3.20 -12.19
N VAL A 170 21.70 3.99 -13.05
CA VAL A 170 22.86 3.57 -13.82
C VAL A 170 23.95 4.62 -13.65
N ALA A 171 25.16 4.17 -13.35
CA ALA A 171 26.34 5.03 -13.32
C ALA A 171 27.49 4.33 -14.05
N THR A 172 28.33 5.13 -14.71
CA THR A 172 29.59 4.68 -15.30
C THR A 172 30.77 5.19 -14.48
N PHE A 173 31.88 4.48 -14.56
CA PHE A 173 33.16 4.88 -14.01
C PHE A 173 34.17 4.97 -15.14
N ASP A 174 34.79 6.13 -15.29
CA ASP A 174 35.89 6.32 -16.24
C ASP A 174 37.16 5.66 -15.66
N HIS A 175 37.78 4.76 -16.43
CA HIS A 175 38.92 3.98 -15.97
C HIS A 175 40.21 4.82 -15.85
N ASP A 176 40.32 5.94 -16.56
CA ASP A 176 41.51 6.79 -16.56
C ASP A 176 41.41 7.90 -15.50
N THR A 177 40.23 8.49 -15.33
CA THR A 177 40.00 9.62 -14.41
C THR A 177 39.40 9.20 -13.06
N ALA A 178 38.88 7.97 -12.96
CA ALA A 178 38.09 7.48 -11.82
C ALA A 178 36.83 8.32 -11.53
N GLU A 179 36.39 9.14 -12.48
CA GLU A 179 35.18 9.94 -12.34
C GLU A 179 33.92 9.09 -12.55
N ARG A 180 32.91 9.39 -11.74
CA ARG A 180 31.60 8.72 -11.79
C ARG A 180 30.58 9.61 -12.48
N TYR A 181 29.92 9.07 -13.50
CA TYR A 181 28.87 9.77 -14.22
C TYR A 181 27.54 9.03 -14.10
N GLU A 182 26.48 9.72 -13.68
CA GLU A 182 25.14 9.15 -13.57
C GLU A 182 24.36 9.32 -14.88
N TYR A 183 23.68 8.26 -15.30
CA TYR A 183 22.77 8.29 -16.44
C TYR A 183 21.35 8.58 -15.98
N VAL A 184 20.66 9.37 -16.79
CA VAL A 184 19.25 9.70 -16.58
C VAL A 184 18.40 8.76 -17.44
N PRO A 185 17.34 8.14 -16.89
CA PRO A 185 16.49 7.23 -17.66
C PRO A 185 15.90 7.91 -18.89
N PHE A 186 15.98 7.26 -20.05
CA PHE A 186 15.47 7.82 -21.32
C PHE A 186 14.00 8.25 -21.23
N ALA A 187 13.17 7.56 -20.45
CA ALA A 187 11.76 7.90 -20.27
C ALA A 187 11.53 9.27 -19.57
N THR A 188 12.51 9.78 -18.83
CA THR A 188 12.43 11.09 -18.17
C THR A 188 12.81 12.25 -19.10
N PHE A 189 13.32 11.93 -20.30
CA PHE A 189 13.56 12.88 -21.37
C PHE A 189 12.21 13.43 -21.86
N ARG A 190 11.71 14.47 -21.17
CA ARG A 190 10.54 15.22 -21.60
C ARG A 190 10.85 15.81 -22.98
N HIS A 191 10.20 15.30 -24.02
CA HIS A 191 10.29 15.84 -25.38
C HIS A 191 10.03 17.35 -25.39
N ARG A 192 11.10 18.15 -25.38
CA ARG A 192 11.24 19.32 -26.25
C ARG A 192 12.31 18.94 -27.24
N GLY A 193 11.91 18.67 -28.48
CA GLY A 193 12.78 18.16 -29.53
C GLY A 193 14.09 18.93 -29.63
N GLY A 194 15.19 18.22 -29.44
CA GLY A 194 16.55 18.76 -29.56
C GLY A 194 17.55 17.67 -29.20
N MET A 195 18.17 17.08 -30.21
CA MET A 195 19.32 16.18 -30.05
C MET A 195 20.41 16.90 -29.24
N LEU A 196 20.71 16.42 -28.04
CA LEU A 196 22.01 16.70 -27.42
C LEU A 196 23.02 15.75 -28.07
N ARG A 197 23.57 16.18 -29.21
CA ARG A 197 24.87 15.69 -29.65
C ARG A 197 25.89 16.28 -28.68
N HIS A 198 26.54 15.43 -27.89
CA HIS A 198 27.84 15.78 -27.36
C HIS A 198 28.83 15.58 -28.51
N GLU A 199 29.40 16.69 -29.00
CA GLU A 199 30.58 16.65 -29.87
C GLU A 199 31.79 16.22 -29.04
N ALA A 200 32.60 15.36 -29.65
CA ALA A 200 33.91 14.92 -29.16
C ALA A 200 34.95 16.05 -29.24
#